data_AF-A0A2T4A1H5-F1
#
_entry.id   AF-A0A2T4A1H5-F1
#
_cell.length_a   1.000
_cell.length_b   1.000
_cell.length_c   1.000
_cell.angle_alpha   90.00
_cell.angle_beta   90.00
_cell.angle_gamma   90.00
#
_symmetry.space_group_name_H-M   'P 1'
#
loop_
_entity.id
_entity.type
_entity.pdbx_description
1 polymer ?
#
loop_
_entity_poly.entity_id
_entity_poly.type
_entity_poly.pdbx_seq_one_letter_code
_entity_poly.pdbx_strand_id
1 'polypeptide(L)'
;MAPHKPPSSGITTTALLILTLTLPTTAIFSSPPLIINTWSGPFTAATNAAYLTLSNSSSTSLDAVQAGCQACQTNQCDNTVGFGGSPDESCETTLDALIMDGQTLNAGAVANLRRVKDAVGVARHVLDYTQHTLLAGDQATQFALQNGFEEESLSTENSLRACHEWRSNNCQPNYRSNVLPNPLSSCGPYSPSSTSLTQNNIPNPSSSDHSHDTLSLLALSPSGSMAACTTTNGASHKIPGRVGDGPIPGSGSYVDSTAGACGATGDGDLMMRLLPCYQAVESLRRGLSAQEAADDAVRRIIARYPGARTGIVVMDNRGEHAAAASGWEFTYSYRGKGMENAEVVVVKALNEISERLEL
;
A
#
# COMPACT_ATOMS: atom_id res chain seq x y z
N MET A 1 -40.68 -71.29 -30.37
CA MET A 1 -41.09 -69.87 -30.42
C MET A 1 -40.57 -69.18 -29.17
N ALA A 2 -39.66 -68.20 -29.37
CA ALA A 2 -39.09 -67.21 -28.45
C ALA A 2 -38.54 -67.65 -27.06
N PRO A 3 -37.24 -67.41 -26.76
CA PRO A 3 -36.73 -67.50 -25.39
C PRO A 3 -37.04 -66.23 -24.58
N HIS A 4 -37.50 -66.44 -23.34
CA HIS A 4 -37.79 -65.40 -22.34
C HIS A 4 -36.52 -64.64 -21.95
N LYS A 5 -36.53 -63.31 -22.09
CA LYS A 5 -35.47 -62.39 -21.63
C LYS A 5 -35.76 -61.98 -20.17
N PRO A 6 -34.78 -61.99 -19.25
CA PRO A 6 -34.98 -61.56 -17.87
C PRO A 6 -35.02 -60.02 -17.75
N PRO A 7 -35.65 -59.47 -16.70
CA PRO A 7 -35.81 -58.03 -16.53
C PRO A 7 -34.50 -57.34 -16.15
N SER A 8 -34.23 -56.18 -16.74
CA SER A 8 -33.09 -55.32 -16.43
C SER A 8 -33.31 -54.59 -15.11
N SER A 9 -32.46 -54.87 -14.12
CA SER A 9 -32.37 -54.09 -12.87
C SER A 9 -31.67 -52.76 -13.13
N GLY A 10 -32.44 -51.67 -13.15
CA GLY A 10 -31.91 -50.31 -13.18
C GLY A 10 -31.33 -49.94 -11.81
N ILE A 11 -30.01 -49.77 -11.75
CA ILE A 11 -29.32 -49.20 -10.60
C ILE A 11 -29.41 -47.68 -10.77
N THR A 12 -30.29 -47.02 -10.03
CA THR A 12 -30.27 -45.56 -9.90
C THR A 12 -29.13 -45.17 -8.97
N THR A 13 -27.98 -44.84 -9.56
CA THR A 13 -26.89 -44.13 -8.88
C THR A 13 -27.36 -42.70 -8.57
N THR A 14 -27.80 -42.47 -7.34
CA THR A 14 -27.95 -41.11 -6.80
C THR A 14 -26.57 -40.49 -6.68
N ALA A 15 -26.23 -39.62 -7.63
CA ALA A 15 -25.05 -38.77 -7.54
C ALA A 15 -25.27 -37.78 -6.38
N LEU A 16 -24.55 -38.00 -5.28
CA LEU A 16 -24.49 -37.07 -4.16
C LEU A 16 -23.68 -35.85 -4.63
N LEU A 17 -24.38 -34.79 -5.01
CA LEU A 17 -23.77 -33.51 -5.36
C LEU A 17 -23.18 -32.91 -4.07
N ILE A 18 -21.88 -33.14 -3.84
CA ILE A 18 -21.14 -32.44 -2.79
C ILE A 18 -20.97 -31.00 -3.28
N LEU A 19 -21.91 -30.14 -2.91
CA LEU A 19 -21.77 -28.70 -3.05
C LEU A 19 -20.66 -28.26 -2.10
N THR A 20 -19.42 -28.17 -2.60
CA THR A 20 -18.34 -27.51 -1.89
C THR A 20 -18.69 -26.03 -1.83
N LEU A 21 -19.34 -25.62 -0.75
CA LEU A 21 -19.56 -24.23 -0.42
C LEU A 21 -18.17 -23.62 -0.20
N THR A 22 -17.64 -22.96 -1.23
CA THR A 22 -16.45 -22.13 -1.10
C THR A 22 -16.88 -20.92 -0.30
N LEU A 23 -16.61 -20.93 1.01
CA LEU A 23 -16.79 -19.75 1.85
C LEU A 23 -15.95 -18.63 1.22
N PRO A 24 -16.56 -17.51 0.79
CA PRO A 24 -15.79 -16.36 0.35
C PRO A 24 -14.90 -15.94 1.51
N THR A 25 -13.65 -15.61 1.22
CA THR A 25 -12.62 -15.22 2.20
C THR A 25 -13.23 -14.22 3.18
N THR A 26 -13.46 -14.68 4.41
CA THR A 26 -14.23 -13.97 5.42
C THR A 26 -13.36 -12.91 6.08
N ALA A 27 -13.95 -11.75 6.40
CA ALA A 27 -13.33 -10.78 7.29
C ALA A 27 -12.89 -11.46 8.60
N ILE A 28 -11.76 -11.03 9.14
CA ILE A 28 -11.16 -11.59 10.36
C ILE A 28 -11.45 -10.61 11.50
N PHE A 29 -11.82 -11.13 12.66
CA PHE A 29 -12.00 -10.33 13.86
C PHE A 29 -10.83 -10.54 14.82
N SER A 30 -10.19 -9.44 15.24
CA SER A 30 -9.12 -9.43 16.23
C SER A 30 -9.40 -8.39 17.31
N SER A 31 -9.28 -8.77 18.58
CA SER A 31 -9.50 -7.83 19.69
C SER A 31 -8.33 -6.84 19.83
N PRO A 32 -8.57 -5.56 20.19
CA PRO A 32 -7.51 -4.60 20.41
C PRO A 32 -6.68 -4.91 21.68
N PRO A 33 -5.39 -4.51 21.74
CA PRO A 33 -4.66 -3.74 20.73
C PRO A 33 -4.50 -4.55 19.44
N LEU A 34 -4.69 -3.89 18.30
CA LEU A 34 -4.65 -4.52 16.98
C LEU A 34 -3.81 -3.67 16.04
N ILE A 35 -2.83 -4.31 15.41
CA ILE A 35 -1.99 -3.72 14.37
C ILE A 35 -2.19 -4.51 13.08
N ILE A 36 -2.30 -3.82 11.96
CA ILE A 36 -2.34 -4.41 10.61
C ILE A 36 -1.42 -3.61 9.70
N ASN A 37 -0.70 -4.25 8.79
CA ASN A 37 0.00 -3.56 7.72
C ASN A 37 0.04 -4.33 6.40
N THR A 38 0.23 -3.59 5.31
CA THR A 38 0.50 -4.16 3.98
C THR A 38 1.76 -5.02 3.99
N TRP A 39 1.73 -6.10 3.21
CA TRP A 39 2.82 -7.07 3.01
C TRP A 39 3.16 -7.95 4.23
N SER A 40 3.88 -9.03 3.95
CA SER A 40 4.36 -10.03 4.91
C SER A 40 5.88 -10.20 4.84
N GLY A 41 6.44 -11.26 5.40
CA GLY A 41 7.90 -11.46 5.39
C GLY A 41 8.62 -10.38 6.20
N PRO A 42 9.57 -9.60 5.62
CA PRO A 42 10.27 -8.53 6.32
C PRO A 42 9.34 -7.52 7.01
N PHE A 43 8.17 -7.27 6.43
CA PHE A 43 7.19 -6.30 6.93
C PHE A 43 6.53 -6.70 8.26
N THR A 44 6.62 -7.97 8.67
CA THR A 44 6.15 -8.42 9.99
C THR A 44 6.91 -7.73 11.14
N ALA A 45 8.13 -7.23 10.87
CA ALA A 45 8.89 -6.42 11.83
C ALA A 45 8.12 -5.15 12.23
N ALA A 46 7.43 -4.49 11.28
CA ALA A 46 6.62 -3.31 11.55
C ALA A 46 5.40 -3.65 12.42
N THR A 47 4.70 -4.75 12.10
CA THR A 47 3.56 -5.23 12.91
C THR A 47 3.96 -5.47 14.36
N ASN A 48 5.07 -6.17 14.56
CA ASN A 48 5.56 -6.54 15.88
C ASN A 48 6.04 -5.32 16.67
N ALA A 49 6.82 -4.42 16.06
CA ALA A 49 7.29 -3.21 16.72
C ALA A 49 6.13 -2.32 17.17
N ALA A 50 5.16 -2.08 16.28
CA ALA A 50 3.97 -1.29 16.62
C ALA A 50 3.13 -1.93 17.74
N TYR A 51 2.93 -3.26 17.70
CA TYR A 51 2.14 -3.95 18.71
C TYR A 51 2.80 -3.90 20.09
N LEU A 52 4.12 -4.09 20.16
CA LEU A 52 4.88 -3.98 21.39
C LEU A 52 4.82 -2.57 21.98
N THR A 53 4.90 -1.54 21.13
CA THR A 53 4.72 -0.14 21.54
C THR A 53 3.31 0.10 22.09
N LEU A 54 2.27 -0.36 21.39
CA LEU A 54 0.87 -0.16 21.80
C LEU A 54 0.46 -0.99 23.02
N SER A 55 1.22 -2.04 23.34
CA SER A 55 1.02 -2.85 24.55
C SER A 55 1.50 -2.14 25.83
N ASN A 56 2.30 -1.07 25.69
CA ASN A 56 2.67 -0.21 26.80
C ASN A 56 1.54 0.80 27.07
N SER A 57 1.04 0.85 28.31
CA SER A 57 -0.11 1.68 28.70
C SER A 57 0.13 3.19 28.58
N SER A 58 1.38 3.65 28.46
CA SER A 58 1.70 5.05 28.24
C SER A 58 1.73 5.48 26.77
N SER A 59 1.66 4.53 25.84
CA SER A 59 1.79 4.80 24.40
C SER A 59 0.44 5.05 23.74
N THR A 60 0.43 5.92 22.72
CA THR A 60 -0.74 6.18 21.88
C THR A 60 -0.75 5.32 20.62
N SER A 61 -1.87 5.33 19.89
CA SER A 61 -1.96 4.73 18.55
C SER A 61 -0.97 5.38 17.57
N LEU A 62 -0.73 6.70 17.68
CA LEU A 62 0.26 7.41 16.86
C LEU A 62 1.70 6.91 17.16
N ASP A 63 2.04 6.70 18.43
CA ASP A 63 3.38 6.21 18.80
C ASP A 63 3.61 4.79 18.28
N ALA A 64 2.56 3.96 18.31
CA ALA A 64 2.60 2.62 17.76
C ALA A 64 2.86 2.61 16.25
N VAL A 65 2.09 3.38 15.47
CA VAL A 65 2.27 3.40 14.01
C VAL A 65 3.61 4.02 13.60
N GLN A 66 4.09 5.03 14.34
CA GLN A 66 5.42 5.58 14.14
C GLN A 66 6.50 4.51 14.37
N ALA A 67 6.47 3.82 15.51
CA ALA A 67 7.45 2.78 15.84
C ALA A 67 7.47 1.64 14.80
N GLY A 68 6.29 1.22 14.33
CA GLY A 68 6.19 0.19 13.29
C GLY A 68 6.80 0.63 11.95
N CYS A 69 6.46 1.83 11.48
CA CYS A 69 7.03 2.38 10.26
C CYS A 69 8.55 2.60 10.34
N GLN A 70 9.05 3.13 11.47
CA GLN A 70 10.48 3.32 11.72
C GLN A 70 11.26 2.00 11.72
N ALA A 71 10.67 0.93 12.26
CA ALA A 71 11.29 -0.39 12.24
C ALA A 71 11.57 -0.85 10.81
N CYS A 72 10.63 -0.67 9.88
CA CYS A 72 10.86 -1.03 8.49
C CYS A 72 11.77 -0.06 7.73
N GLN A 73 11.73 1.24 8.04
CA GLN A 73 12.70 2.20 7.47
C GLN A 73 14.13 1.86 7.88
N THR A 74 14.33 1.41 9.12
CA THR A 74 15.63 1.00 9.66
C THR A 74 16.07 -0.33 9.07
N ASN A 75 15.17 -1.31 9.02
CA ASN A 75 15.46 -2.66 8.53
C ASN A 75 15.49 -2.77 7.01
N GLN A 76 15.14 -1.70 6.30
CA GLN A 76 15.03 -1.68 4.83
C GLN A 76 14.12 -2.80 4.31
N CYS A 77 12.91 -2.89 4.86
CA CYS A 77 11.95 -3.95 4.52
C CYS A 77 11.79 -4.07 2.99
N ASP A 78 12.20 -5.23 2.47
CA ASP A 78 12.29 -5.57 1.04
C ASP A 78 13.03 -4.57 0.14
N ASN A 79 13.87 -3.70 0.73
CA ASN A 79 14.53 -2.57 0.08
C ASN A 79 13.56 -1.55 -0.56
N THR A 80 12.27 -1.59 -0.28
CA THR A 80 11.24 -0.67 -0.82
C THR A 80 10.79 0.37 0.23
N VAL A 81 11.24 0.23 1.47
CA VAL A 81 10.95 1.15 2.57
C VAL A 81 12.23 1.62 3.23
N GLY A 82 12.35 2.93 3.42
CA GLY A 82 13.53 3.56 4.00
C GLY A 82 14.65 3.78 2.98
N PHE A 83 15.85 4.01 3.51
CA PHE A 83 17.04 4.31 2.71
C PHE A 83 17.52 3.10 1.91
N GLY A 84 18.30 3.34 0.86
CA GLY A 84 19.01 2.30 0.12
C GLY A 84 18.23 1.59 -0.98
N GLY A 85 17.02 2.06 -1.29
CA GLY A 85 16.16 1.49 -2.32
C GLY A 85 15.64 2.50 -3.33
N SER A 86 15.11 1.96 -4.43
CA SER A 86 14.34 2.67 -5.48
C SER A 86 14.84 4.08 -5.82
N PRO A 87 16.11 4.25 -6.19
CA PRO A 87 16.62 5.57 -6.54
C PRO A 87 15.92 6.11 -7.80
N ASP A 88 15.78 7.43 -7.90
CA ASP A 88 15.21 8.10 -9.07
C ASP A 88 16.15 8.02 -10.31
N GLU A 89 15.76 8.56 -11.46
CA GLU A 89 16.63 8.56 -12.66
C GLU A 89 17.91 9.41 -12.52
N SER A 90 17.97 10.29 -11.52
CA SER A 90 19.21 10.99 -11.12
C SER A 90 20.09 10.15 -10.18
N CYS A 91 19.59 8.99 -9.79
CA CYS A 91 20.16 8.02 -8.87
C CYS A 91 20.18 8.46 -7.40
N GLU A 92 19.21 9.26 -7.01
CA GLU A 92 18.98 9.65 -5.62
C GLU A 92 17.77 8.90 -5.04
N THR A 93 17.94 8.33 -3.86
CA THR A 93 16.80 7.82 -3.08
C THR A 93 16.12 8.98 -2.35
N THR A 94 14.81 9.09 -2.50
CA THR A 94 13.97 10.04 -1.76
C THR A 94 12.79 9.33 -1.12
N LEU A 95 12.38 9.78 0.06
CA LEU A 95 11.37 9.10 0.87
C LEU A 95 10.07 9.89 0.93
N ASP A 96 8.95 9.16 0.91
CA ASP A 96 7.62 9.68 1.14
C ASP A 96 7.06 9.05 2.43
N ALA A 97 6.45 9.85 3.30
CA ALA A 97 5.80 9.34 4.51
C ALA A 97 4.58 10.17 4.93
N LEU A 98 3.63 9.49 5.58
CA LEU A 98 2.40 10.04 6.16
C LEU A 98 2.22 9.45 7.56
N ILE A 99 1.74 10.25 8.50
CA ILE A 99 1.15 9.79 9.76
C ILE A 99 -0.13 10.58 10.03
N MET A 100 -1.19 9.89 10.46
CA MET A 100 -2.51 10.47 10.65
C MET A 100 -3.15 10.00 11.96
N ASP A 101 -3.73 10.94 12.70
CA ASP A 101 -4.48 10.70 13.92
C ASP A 101 -5.96 10.50 13.59
N GLY A 102 -6.51 9.33 13.94
CA GLY A 102 -7.91 9.02 13.72
C GLY A 102 -8.88 9.76 14.63
N GLN A 103 -8.41 10.38 15.72
CA GLN A 103 -9.27 11.09 16.67
C GLN A 103 -9.53 12.53 16.20
N THR A 104 -8.49 13.20 15.71
CA THR A 104 -8.54 14.61 15.30
C THR A 104 -8.62 14.80 13.79
N LEU A 105 -8.34 13.75 13.00
CA LEU A 105 -8.12 13.78 11.56
C LEU A 105 -6.91 14.65 11.14
N ASN A 106 -6.08 15.09 12.09
CA ASN A 106 -4.84 15.76 11.76
C ASN A 106 -3.88 14.76 11.09
N ALA A 107 -3.14 15.26 10.11
CA ALA A 107 -2.13 14.50 9.38
C ALA A 107 -0.85 15.32 9.27
N GLY A 108 0.28 14.62 9.32
CA GLY A 108 1.60 15.15 9.00
C GLY A 108 2.26 14.27 7.96
N ALA A 109 2.90 14.88 6.98
CA ALA A 109 3.46 14.20 5.83
C ALA A 109 4.71 14.90 5.30
N VAL A 110 5.58 14.09 4.70
CA VAL A 110 6.73 14.54 3.93
C VAL A 110 6.77 13.84 2.59
N ALA A 111 7.07 14.61 1.54
CA ALA A 111 7.13 14.10 0.18
C ALA A 111 8.49 14.42 -0.45
N ASN A 112 9.04 13.45 -1.18
CA ASN A 112 10.36 13.57 -1.79
C ASN A 112 11.41 14.06 -0.77
N LEU A 113 11.34 13.55 0.48
CA LEU A 113 12.27 13.89 1.56
C LEU A 113 13.66 13.38 1.18
N ARG A 114 14.63 14.28 1.24
CA ARG A 114 16.02 13.99 0.86
C ARG A 114 16.88 13.91 2.10
N ARG A 115 17.83 12.99 2.10
CA ARG A 115 18.96 12.93 3.05
C ARG A 115 18.57 12.86 4.54
N VAL A 116 17.42 12.26 4.88
CA VAL A 116 17.00 11.98 6.26
C VAL A 116 16.35 10.61 6.28
N LYS A 117 16.87 9.67 7.07
CA LYS A 117 16.39 8.27 7.05
C LYS A 117 15.01 8.10 7.71
N ASP A 118 14.76 8.84 8.79
CA ASP A 118 13.53 8.73 9.58
C ASP A 118 12.39 9.58 9.01
N ALA A 119 11.88 9.21 7.83
CA ALA A 119 10.86 10.02 7.16
C ALA A 119 9.53 10.06 7.93
N VAL A 120 9.16 8.99 8.66
CA VAL A 120 7.92 9.00 9.46
C VAL A 120 8.09 9.85 10.72
N GLY A 121 9.28 9.87 11.32
CA GLY A 121 9.59 10.79 12.41
C GLY A 121 9.47 12.25 11.96
N VAL A 122 9.95 12.60 10.76
CA VAL A 122 9.77 13.95 10.22
C VAL A 122 8.28 14.22 9.94
N ALA A 123 7.55 13.28 9.37
CA ALA A 123 6.10 13.40 9.18
C ALA A 123 5.36 13.63 10.52
N ARG A 124 5.77 12.96 11.60
CA ARG A 124 5.25 13.21 12.95
C ARG A 124 5.57 14.62 13.43
N HIS A 125 6.77 15.14 13.14
CA HIS A 125 7.09 16.52 13.50
C HIS A 125 6.27 17.54 12.71
N VAL A 126 5.92 17.25 11.45
CA VAL A 126 4.97 18.08 10.69
C VAL A 126 3.60 18.10 11.39
N LEU A 127 3.11 16.95 11.84
CA LEU A 127 1.86 16.81 12.60
C LEU A 127 1.89 17.62 13.90
N ASP A 128 2.95 17.48 14.69
CA ASP A 128 3.00 17.99 16.07
C ASP A 128 3.41 19.46 16.16
N TYR A 129 4.26 19.95 15.23
CA TYR A 129 4.93 21.26 15.35
C TYR A 129 4.58 22.26 14.24
N THR A 130 3.60 21.96 13.40
CA THR A 130 3.14 22.89 12.37
C THR A 130 1.60 22.90 12.29
N GLN A 131 1.05 23.91 11.61
CA GLN A 131 -0.36 23.92 11.20
C GLN A 131 -0.54 23.41 9.75
N HIS A 132 0.53 22.89 9.15
CA HIS A 132 0.55 22.38 7.79
C HIS A 132 0.46 20.85 7.80
N THR A 133 -0.02 20.28 6.70
CA THR A 133 -0.14 18.83 6.56
C THR A 133 1.08 18.21 5.88
N LEU A 134 1.66 18.88 4.88
CA LEU A 134 2.68 18.26 4.01
C LEU A 134 3.80 19.25 3.70
N LEU A 135 5.05 18.81 3.90
CA LEU A 135 6.26 19.49 3.44
C LEU A 135 6.96 18.64 2.38
N ALA A 136 7.75 19.24 1.50
CA ALA A 136 8.40 18.48 0.42
C ALA A 136 9.84 18.89 0.12
N GLY A 137 10.59 17.96 -0.49
CA GLY A 137 11.91 18.21 -1.05
C GLY A 137 12.96 18.62 -0.02
N ASP A 138 13.91 19.45 -0.44
CA ASP A 138 14.96 19.97 0.44
C ASP A 138 14.41 20.86 1.56
N GLN A 139 13.26 21.50 1.37
CA GLN A 139 12.64 22.31 2.43
C GLN A 139 12.09 21.43 3.56
N ALA A 140 11.62 20.21 3.26
CA ALA A 140 11.30 19.22 4.29
C ALA A 140 12.56 18.77 5.05
N THR A 141 13.69 18.59 4.36
CA THR A 141 14.99 18.31 4.99
C THR A 141 15.42 19.45 5.92
N GLN A 142 15.30 20.70 5.49
CA GLN A 142 15.61 21.86 6.33
C GLN A 142 14.74 21.91 7.59
N PHE A 143 13.44 21.63 7.46
CA PHE A 143 12.55 21.49 8.60
C PHE A 143 12.99 20.36 9.53
N ALA A 144 13.34 19.19 8.99
CA ALA A 144 13.85 18.06 9.77
C ALA A 144 15.09 18.46 10.59
N LEU A 145 16.06 19.13 9.98
CA LEU A 145 17.27 19.59 10.66
C LEU A 145 16.97 20.57 11.80
N GLN A 146 16.01 21.48 11.61
CA GLN A 146 15.56 22.41 12.66
C GLN A 146 14.90 21.69 13.85
N ASN A 147 14.39 20.48 13.62
CA ASN A 147 13.76 19.63 14.63
C ASN A 147 14.71 18.53 15.17
N GLY A 148 16.01 18.62 14.88
CA GLY A 148 17.03 17.74 15.47
C GLY A 148 17.27 16.42 14.73
N PHE A 149 16.70 16.25 13.53
CA PHE A 149 17.07 15.12 12.67
C PHE A 149 18.45 15.34 12.04
N GLU A 150 19.13 14.25 11.71
CA GLU A 150 20.45 14.30 11.07
C GLU A 150 20.34 14.23 9.54
N GLU A 151 21.16 15.03 8.85
CA GLU A 151 21.30 14.95 7.40
C GLU A 151 22.36 13.91 7.04
N GLU A 152 21.95 12.88 6.31
CA GLU A 152 22.79 11.76 5.94
C GLU A 152 22.42 11.16 4.58
N SER A 153 23.37 10.48 3.94
CA SER A 153 23.10 9.83 2.65
C SER A 153 22.03 8.74 2.78
N LEU A 154 21.07 8.75 1.86
CA LEU A 154 20.10 7.67 1.69
C LEU A 154 20.60 6.56 0.77
N SER A 155 21.75 6.74 0.12
CA SER A 155 22.32 5.74 -0.78
C SER A 155 23.02 4.61 -0.02
N THR A 156 22.85 3.40 -0.54
CA THR A 156 23.62 2.20 -0.19
C THR A 156 24.34 1.65 -1.42
N GLU A 157 25.27 0.71 -1.21
CA GLU A 157 25.91 -0.04 -2.30
C GLU A 157 24.88 -0.68 -3.24
N ASN A 158 23.76 -1.18 -2.70
CA ASN A 158 22.67 -1.74 -3.48
C ASN A 158 22.00 -0.71 -4.38
N SER A 159 21.63 0.46 -3.86
CA SER A 159 21.02 1.53 -4.67
C SER A 159 21.97 2.05 -5.77
N LEU A 160 23.26 2.16 -5.47
CA LEU A 160 24.28 2.61 -6.42
C LEU A 160 24.47 1.59 -7.55
N ARG A 161 24.50 0.29 -7.20
CA ARG A 161 24.55 -0.80 -8.17
C ARG A 161 23.31 -0.85 -9.06
N ALA A 162 22.12 -0.76 -8.47
CA ALA A 162 20.86 -0.72 -9.22
C ALA A 162 20.83 0.45 -10.21
N CYS A 163 21.26 1.65 -9.78
CA CYS A 163 21.44 2.80 -10.67
C CYS A 163 22.40 2.51 -11.84
N HIS A 164 23.57 1.93 -11.55
CA HIS A 164 24.57 1.63 -12.57
C HIS A 164 24.06 0.62 -13.61
N GLU A 165 23.40 -0.45 -13.15
CA GLU A 165 22.78 -1.46 -14.00
C GLU A 165 21.68 -0.84 -14.89
N TRP A 166 20.81 0.00 -14.31
CA TRP A 166 19.76 0.70 -15.04
C TRP A 166 20.30 1.63 -16.13
N ARG A 167 21.33 2.43 -15.82
CA ARG A 167 22.00 3.30 -16.81
C ARG A 167 22.67 2.49 -17.92
N SER A 168 23.32 1.38 -17.56
CA SER A 168 23.93 0.45 -18.53
C SER A 168 22.88 -0.20 -19.43
N ASN A 169 21.65 -0.34 -18.94
CA ASN A 169 20.49 -0.82 -19.71
C ASN A 169 19.71 0.30 -20.43
N ASN A 170 20.41 1.34 -20.89
CA ASN A 170 19.79 2.48 -21.61
C ASN A 170 18.63 3.13 -20.84
N CYS A 171 18.72 3.18 -19.51
CA CYS A 171 17.72 3.79 -18.64
C CYS A 171 16.34 3.11 -18.75
N GLN A 172 16.31 1.78 -18.89
CA GLN A 172 15.08 1.00 -18.96
C GLN A 172 14.89 0.12 -17.71
N PRO A 173 13.67 0.05 -17.17
CA PRO A 173 12.45 0.80 -17.55
C PRO A 173 12.51 2.29 -17.15
N ASN A 174 11.67 3.16 -17.72
CA ASN A 174 11.46 4.52 -17.21
C ASN A 174 10.02 5.03 -17.44
N TYR A 175 9.70 6.19 -16.87
CA TYR A 175 8.36 6.79 -16.87
C TYR A 175 8.18 7.93 -17.87
N ARG A 176 9.12 8.10 -18.80
CA ARG A 176 9.08 9.20 -19.77
C ARG A 176 8.20 8.79 -20.95
N SER A 177 7.33 9.69 -21.37
CA SER A 177 6.44 9.49 -22.51
C SER A 177 6.38 10.75 -23.36
N ASN A 178 6.15 10.60 -24.66
CA ASN A 178 6.02 11.73 -25.60
C ASN A 178 7.24 12.67 -25.62
N VAL A 179 8.46 12.09 -25.54
CA VAL A 179 9.73 12.82 -25.55
C VAL A 179 10.71 12.28 -26.59
N LEU A 180 11.74 13.06 -26.90
CA LEU A 180 12.92 12.69 -27.69
C LEU A 180 14.19 12.80 -26.82
N PRO A 181 15.18 11.90 -26.96
CA PRO A 181 15.16 10.70 -27.80
C PRO A 181 14.08 9.69 -27.33
N ASN A 182 13.82 8.65 -28.12
CA ASN A 182 12.76 7.68 -27.81
C ASN A 182 12.96 7.09 -26.40
N PRO A 183 12.03 7.33 -25.46
CA PRO A 183 12.22 6.93 -24.06
C PRO A 183 12.22 5.42 -23.87
N LEU A 184 11.74 4.63 -24.83
CA LEU A 184 11.74 3.16 -24.73
C LEU A 184 13.10 2.52 -25.07
N SER A 185 14.06 3.30 -25.57
CA SER A 185 15.32 2.75 -26.08
C SER A 185 16.56 3.57 -25.74
N SER A 186 16.42 4.69 -25.05
CA SER A 186 17.52 5.63 -24.84
C SER A 186 17.34 6.42 -23.55
N CYS A 187 18.45 6.66 -22.86
CA CYS A 187 18.51 7.64 -21.79
C CYS A 187 18.27 9.07 -22.32
N GLY A 188 17.92 9.98 -21.40
CA GLY A 188 17.86 11.41 -21.67
C GLY A 188 19.23 12.06 -21.91
N PRO A 189 19.31 13.40 -21.95
CA PRO A 189 18.24 14.33 -21.60
C PRO A 189 17.06 14.25 -22.58
N TYR A 190 15.85 14.26 -22.02
CA TYR A 190 14.62 14.20 -22.79
C TYR A 190 14.09 15.60 -23.07
N SER A 191 13.57 15.80 -24.28
CA SER A 191 12.86 17.02 -24.70
C SER A 191 11.46 16.65 -25.21
N PRO A 192 10.43 17.49 -24.97
CA PRO A 192 9.08 17.23 -25.46
C PRO A 192 9.04 16.99 -26.97
N SER A 193 8.27 15.99 -27.40
CA SER A 193 7.99 15.73 -28.81
C SER A 193 6.74 16.50 -29.24
N SER A 194 6.83 17.29 -30.32
CA SER A 194 5.70 18.06 -30.87
C SER A 194 4.61 17.20 -31.51
N THR A 195 4.84 15.90 -31.68
CA THR A 195 4.00 15.00 -32.50
C THR A 195 2.86 14.32 -31.72
N SER A 196 2.70 14.58 -30.41
CA SER A 196 1.96 13.69 -29.48
C SER A 196 0.75 14.30 -28.74
N LEU A 197 0.11 15.36 -29.24
CA LEU A 197 -1.10 15.93 -28.59
C LEU A 197 -2.44 15.29 -29.03
N THR A 198 -2.44 14.34 -29.97
CA THR A 198 -3.68 13.82 -30.58
C THR A 198 -4.10 12.42 -30.12
N GLN A 199 -3.44 11.81 -29.13
CA GLN A 199 -3.86 10.52 -28.60
C GLN A 199 -4.45 10.66 -27.19
N ASN A 200 -5.79 10.63 -27.11
CA ASN A 200 -6.55 10.32 -25.91
C ASN A 200 -6.37 8.85 -25.50
N ASN A 201 -5.13 8.38 -25.42
CA ASN A 201 -4.85 7.07 -24.88
C ASN A 201 -4.88 7.20 -23.36
N ILE A 202 -5.87 6.56 -22.73
CA ILE A 202 -5.77 6.20 -21.31
C ILE A 202 -4.39 5.54 -21.18
N PRO A 203 -3.46 6.08 -20.37
CA PRO A 203 -2.17 5.45 -20.19
C PRO A 203 -2.45 4.01 -19.78
N ASN A 204 -2.01 3.04 -20.59
CA ASN A 204 -2.05 1.65 -20.15
C ASN A 204 -1.26 1.62 -18.84
N PRO A 205 -1.82 1.10 -17.74
CA PRO A 205 -1.05 0.88 -16.53
C PRO A 205 0.23 0.18 -16.96
N SER A 206 1.38 0.71 -16.53
CA SER A 206 2.67 0.22 -16.99
C SER A 206 2.66 -1.31 -16.83
N SER A 207 2.74 -2.03 -17.96
CA SER A 207 2.64 -3.50 -18.04
C SER A 207 3.88 -4.19 -17.47
N SER A 208 4.56 -3.50 -16.59
CA SER A 208 5.91 -3.71 -16.18
C SER A 208 5.86 -3.99 -14.68
N ASP A 209 6.55 -5.04 -14.24
CA ASP A 209 6.58 -5.54 -12.86
C ASP A 209 7.07 -4.51 -11.79
N HIS A 210 7.17 -3.23 -12.13
CA HIS A 210 7.80 -2.14 -11.39
C HIS A 210 6.92 -1.53 -10.31
N SER A 211 5.92 -2.28 -9.82
CA SER A 211 5.22 -1.88 -8.62
C SER A 211 6.18 -2.02 -7.44
N HIS A 212 6.23 -0.99 -6.62
CA HIS A 212 7.05 -0.92 -5.42
C HIS A 212 6.14 -1.21 -4.23
N ASP A 213 6.66 -1.94 -3.26
CA ASP A 213 5.93 -2.24 -2.05
C ASP A 213 5.92 -0.99 -1.16
N THR A 214 4.73 -0.54 -0.80
CA THR A 214 4.52 0.53 0.17
C THR A 214 4.07 -0.08 1.49
N LEU A 215 4.72 0.30 2.59
CA LEU A 215 4.25 -0.04 3.92
C LEU A 215 3.20 0.96 4.35
N SER A 216 1.97 0.49 4.53
CA SER A 216 0.90 1.21 5.21
C SER A 216 0.49 0.40 6.44
N LEU A 217 0.49 1.02 7.62
CA LEU A 217 0.30 0.39 8.91
C LEU A 217 -0.79 1.11 9.70
N LEU A 218 -1.73 0.34 10.24
CA LEU A 218 -2.92 0.77 10.95
C LEU A 218 -2.86 0.26 12.39
N ALA A 219 -3.29 1.09 13.34
CA ALA A 219 -3.40 0.71 14.75
C ALA A 219 -4.80 0.99 15.28
N LEU A 220 -5.34 0.06 16.06
CA LEU A 220 -6.53 0.22 16.90
C LEU A 220 -6.14 -0.05 18.35
N SER A 221 -6.21 0.98 19.18
CA SER A 221 -5.90 0.88 20.61
C SER A 221 -7.03 0.22 21.40
N PRO A 222 -6.77 -0.26 22.63
CA PRO A 222 -7.81 -0.76 23.53
C PRO A 222 -8.88 0.29 23.90
N SER A 223 -8.55 1.59 23.80
CA SER A 223 -9.51 2.68 24.05
C SER A 223 -10.39 3.01 22.83
N GLY A 224 -10.15 2.36 21.69
CA GLY A 224 -10.85 2.66 20.43
C GLY A 224 -10.22 3.79 19.61
N SER A 225 -9.10 4.35 20.06
CA SER A 225 -8.36 5.36 19.28
C SER A 225 -7.57 4.68 18.16
N MET A 226 -7.63 5.24 16.96
CA MET A 226 -6.95 4.70 15.79
C MET A 226 -5.90 5.66 15.24
N ALA A 227 -4.89 5.12 14.57
CA ALA A 227 -3.92 5.90 13.80
C ALA A 227 -3.48 5.11 12.57
N ALA A 228 -2.94 5.82 11.59
CA ALA A 228 -2.36 5.21 10.40
C ALA A 228 -1.02 5.87 10.05
N CYS A 229 -0.14 5.08 9.47
CA CYS A 229 1.13 5.54 8.92
C CYS A 229 1.37 4.91 7.55
N THR A 230 2.00 5.65 6.65
CA THR A 230 2.55 5.11 5.41
C THR A 230 3.99 5.57 5.24
N THR A 231 4.85 4.71 4.70
CA THR A 231 6.21 5.07 4.28
C THR A 231 6.65 4.27 3.07
N THR A 232 7.38 4.92 2.15
CA THR A 232 7.93 4.30 0.94
C THR A 232 9.12 5.10 0.40
N ASN A 233 9.98 4.47 -0.40
CA ASN A 233 10.94 5.17 -1.26
C ASN A 233 10.37 5.46 -2.68
N GLY A 234 9.13 5.06 -2.95
CA GLY A 234 8.43 5.30 -4.20
C GLY A 234 8.90 4.39 -5.34
N ALA A 235 8.47 4.71 -6.55
CA ALA A 235 8.78 3.89 -7.72
C ALA A 235 10.27 3.95 -8.10
N SER A 236 10.88 2.80 -8.35
CA SER A 236 12.27 2.70 -8.83
C SER A 236 12.45 3.45 -10.15
N HIS A 237 13.49 4.27 -10.24
CA HIS A 237 13.83 5.12 -11.39
C HIS A 237 12.73 6.11 -11.76
N LYS A 238 11.92 6.52 -10.77
CA LYS A 238 10.96 7.63 -10.91
C LYS A 238 11.66 8.90 -11.43
N ILE A 239 10.88 9.78 -12.05
CA ILE A 239 11.36 11.12 -12.41
C ILE A 239 11.66 11.87 -11.10
N PRO A 240 12.76 12.63 -10.98
CA PRO A 240 13.11 13.32 -9.74
C PRO A 240 11.99 14.28 -9.36
N GLY A 241 11.59 14.23 -8.08
CA GLY A 241 10.43 14.99 -7.59
C GLY A 241 9.07 14.30 -7.78
N ARG A 242 8.99 13.10 -8.38
CA ARG A 242 7.75 12.30 -8.38
C ARG A 242 7.40 11.91 -6.96
N VAL A 243 6.16 12.18 -6.59
CA VAL A 243 5.53 11.80 -5.32
C VAL A 243 4.42 10.80 -5.61
N GLY A 244 4.38 9.71 -4.86
CA GLY A 244 3.32 8.69 -4.98
C GLY A 244 2.11 8.98 -4.09
N ASP A 245 1.33 7.95 -3.82
CA ASP A 245 0.22 7.95 -2.86
C ASP A 245 0.66 7.97 -1.40
N GLY A 246 1.86 7.48 -1.12
CA GLY A 246 2.39 7.29 0.23
C GLY A 246 2.20 8.47 1.19
N PRO A 247 2.50 9.73 0.81
CA PRO A 247 2.37 10.88 1.70
C PRO A 247 1.00 11.57 1.61
N ILE A 248 0.03 11.01 0.87
CA ILE A 248 -1.25 11.65 0.56
C ILE A 248 -2.38 11.02 1.39
N PRO A 249 -2.96 11.74 2.38
CA PRO A 249 -4.12 11.26 3.13
C PRO A 249 -5.28 10.90 2.19
N GLY A 250 -5.88 9.73 2.40
CA GLY A 250 -6.97 9.23 1.56
C GLY A 250 -6.50 8.38 0.39
N SER A 251 -5.23 8.51 -0.01
CA SER A 251 -4.60 7.67 -1.02
C SER A 251 -3.84 6.52 -0.38
N GLY A 252 -2.65 6.77 0.17
CA GLY A 252 -1.79 5.73 0.76
C GLY A 252 -2.33 5.18 2.06
N SER A 253 -2.81 6.05 2.95
CA SER A 253 -3.56 5.65 4.15
C SER A 253 -4.63 6.68 4.50
N TYR A 254 -5.65 6.24 5.25
CA TYR A 254 -6.66 7.10 5.86
C TYR A 254 -7.22 6.47 7.12
N VAL A 255 -7.55 7.29 8.13
CA VAL A 255 -8.08 6.79 9.40
C VAL A 255 -9.06 7.78 10.01
N ASP A 256 -10.17 7.25 10.51
CA ASP A 256 -11.15 7.95 11.35
C ASP A 256 -11.64 6.97 12.42
N SER A 257 -11.40 7.28 13.69
CA SER A 257 -11.73 6.38 14.81
C SER A 257 -13.24 6.14 14.96
N THR A 258 -14.09 6.95 14.32
CA THR A 258 -15.54 6.75 14.28
C THR A 258 -16.01 5.74 13.23
N ALA A 259 -15.13 5.37 12.27
CA ALA A 259 -15.46 4.46 11.17
C ALA A 259 -14.45 3.32 11.02
N GLY A 260 -13.17 3.64 10.86
CA GLY A 260 -12.11 2.67 10.63
C GLY A 260 -10.87 3.28 9.96
N ALA A 261 -10.03 2.42 9.40
CA ALA A 261 -8.79 2.78 8.75
C ALA A 261 -8.53 1.93 7.50
N CYS A 262 -7.76 2.49 6.56
CA CYS A 262 -7.26 1.79 5.40
C CYS A 262 -5.79 2.13 5.15
N GLY A 263 -5.06 1.14 4.65
CA GLY A 263 -3.71 1.29 4.10
C GLY A 263 -3.61 0.65 2.71
N ALA A 264 -2.93 1.31 1.79
CA ALA A 264 -2.80 0.91 0.40
C ALA A 264 -1.35 0.66 -0.02
N THR A 265 -1.19 -0.08 -1.12
CA THR A 265 0.06 -0.30 -1.86
C THR A 265 -0.25 -0.55 -3.33
N GLY A 266 0.70 -0.27 -4.23
CA GLY A 266 0.55 -0.47 -5.68
C GLY A 266 1.07 0.68 -6.52
N ASP A 267 0.44 0.89 -7.68
CA ASP A 267 0.72 2.06 -8.52
C ASP A 267 0.20 3.34 -7.86
N GLY A 268 1.11 4.05 -7.18
CA GLY A 268 0.78 5.29 -6.47
C GLY A 268 0.16 6.38 -7.35
N ASP A 269 0.43 6.42 -8.65
CA ASP A 269 -0.19 7.39 -9.57
C ASP A 269 -1.65 7.04 -9.86
N LEU A 270 -2.00 5.75 -9.86
CA LEU A 270 -3.39 5.30 -9.92
C LEU A 270 -4.11 5.48 -8.59
N MET A 271 -3.46 5.15 -7.47
CA MET A 271 -4.04 5.30 -6.13
C MET A 271 -4.44 6.76 -5.87
N MET A 272 -3.57 7.73 -6.22
CA MET A 272 -3.87 9.16 -6.06
C MET A 272 -5.09 9.63 -6.88
N ARG A 273 -5.38 8.99 -8.02
CA ARG A 273 -6.53 9.36 -8.87
C ARG A 273 -7.85 8.87 -8.31
N LEU A 274 -7.83 7.82 -7.48
CA LEU A 274 -9.03 7.10 -7.06
C LEU A 274 -9.25 7.12 -5.55
N LEU A 275 -8.25 7.52 -4.76
CA LEU A 275 -8.30 7.70 -3.31
C LEU A 275 -8.92 6.49 -2.59
N PRO A 276 -8.35 5.28 -2.78
CA PRO A 276 -8.99 4.04 -2.35
C PRO A 276 -9.19 3.98 -0.84
N CYS A 277 -8.26 4.53 -0.04
CA CYS A 277 -8.40 4.48 1.40
C CYS A 277 -9.42 5.46 1.97
N TYR A 278 -9.59 6.63 1.37
CA TYR A 278 -10.72 7.49 1.69
C TYR A 278 -12.04 6.79 1.35
N GLN A 279 -12.14 6.19 0.16
CA GLN A 279 -13.33 5.44 -0.25
C GLN A 279 -13.64 4.28 0.71
N ALA A 280 -12.65 3.46 1.06
CA ALA A 280 -12.84 2.31 1.94
C ALA A 280 -13.35 2.74 3.33
N VAL A 281 -12.78 3.80 3.92
CA VAL A 281 -13.24 4.32 5.22
C VAL A 281 -14.65 4.90 5.13
N GLU A 282 -15.01 5.56 4.02
CA GLU A 282 -16.39 6.02 3.80
C GLU A 282 -17.37 4.86 3.55
N SER A 283 -16.93 3.77 2.94
CA SER A 283 -17.71 2.54 2.80
C SER A 283 -17.97 1.89 4.16
N LEU A 284 -16.96 1.80 5.03
CA LEU A 284 -17.14 1.39 6.44
C LEU A 284 -18.16 2.30 7.16
N ARG A 285 -18.04 3.63 6.99
CA ARG A 285 -18.97 4.61 7.59
C ARG A 285 -20.42 4.37 7.15
N ARG A 286 -20.63 3.91 5.93
CA ARG A 286 -21.96 3.57 5.38
C ARG A 286 -22.48 2.20 5.82
N GLY A 287 -21.72 1.47 6.63
CA GLY A 287 -22.13 0.21 7.22
C GLY A 287 -21.71 -1.03 6.45
N LEU A 288 -20.81 -0.90 5.45
CA LEU A 288 -20.19 -2.06 4.82
C LEU A 288 -19.22 -2.73 5.82
N SER A 289 -19.10 -4.06 5.73
CA SER A 289 -18.05 -4.82 6.41
C SER A 289 -16.66 -4.46 5.89
N ALA A 290 -15.61 -4.84 6.62
CA ALA A 290 -14.24 -4.60 6.17
C ALA A 290 -13.93 -5.22 4.80
N GLN A 291 -14.46 -6.42 4.51
CA GLN A 291 -14.24 -7.10 3.23
C GLN A 291 -14.99 -6.40 2.09
N GLU A 292 -16.26 -6.02 2.30
CA GLU A 292 -17.04 -5.30 1.29
C GLU A 292 -16.43 -3.93 0.98
N ALA A 293 -15.95 -3.21 2.00
CA ALA A 293 -15.27 -1.93 1.81
C ALA A 293 -13.94 -2.08 1.04
N ALA A 294 -13.18 -3.15 1.29
CA ALA A 294 -11.96 -3.44 0.55
C ALA A 294 -12.26 -3.78 -0.92
N ASP A 295 -13.23 -4.68 -1.15
CA ASP A 295 -13.68 -5.08 -2.48
C ASP A 295 -14.20 -3.89 -3.30
N ASP A 296 -15.04 -3.03 -2.70
CA ASP A 296 -15.62 -1.85 -3.35
C ASP A 296 -14.54 -0.90 -3.90
N ALA A 297 -13.53 -0.59 -3.08
CA ALA A 297 -12.43 0.29 -3.47
C ALA A 297 -11.56 -0.33 -4.59
N VAL A 298 -11.18 -1.60 -4.49
CA VAL A 298 -10.37 -2.27 -5.52
C VAL A 298 -11.15 -2.49 -6.81
N ARG A 299 -12.43 -2.84 -6.72
CA ARG A 299 -13.30 -3.03 -7.90
C ARG A 299 -13.45 -1.75 -8.70
N ARG A 300 -13.53 -0.59 -8.04
CA ARG A 300 -13.54 0.71 -8.72
C ARG A 300 -12.24 0.99 -9.48
N ILE A 301 -11.09 0.59 -8.93
CA ILE A 301 -9.79 0.70 -9.60
C ILE A 301 -9.77 -0.14 -10.87
N ILE A 302 -10.08 -1.43 -10.78
CA ILE A 302 -10.01 -2.35 -11.93
C ILE A 302 -11.09 -2.10 -12.97
N ALA A 303 -12.26 -1.56 -12.58
CA ALA A 303 -13.30 -1.13 -13.52
C ALA A 303 -12.80 0.01 -14.43
N ARG A 304 -11.91 0.87 -13.93
CA ARG A 304 -11.36 2.01 -14.68
C ARG A 304 -10.02 1.69 -15.35
N TYR A 305 -9.22 0.84 -14.73
CA TYR A 305 -7.89 0.41 -15.13
C TYR A 305 -7.75 -1.11 -14.96
N PRO A 306 -8.25 -1.90 -15.92
CA PRO A 306 -8.07 -3.35 -15.92
C PRO A 306 -6.59 -3.73 -15.79
N GLY A 307 -6.29 -4.77 -15.02
CA GLY A 307 -4.94 -5.24 -14.74
C GLY A 307 -4.11 -4.38 -13.79
N ALA A 308 -4.68 -3.32 -13.20
CA ALA A 308 -3.96 -2.49 -12.24
C ALA A 308 -3.48 -3.31 -11.03
N ARG A 309 -2.20 -3.16 -10.69
CA ARG A 309 -1.61 -3.76 -9.50
C ARG A 309 -1.88 -2.88 -8.30
N THR A 310 -2.69 -3.40 -7.38
CA THR A 310 -3.11 -2.68 -6.18
C THR A 310 -3.43 -3.68 -5.07
N GLY A 311 -3.18 -3.29 -3.84
CA GLY A 311 -3.62 -3.99 -2.65
C GLY A 311 -4.02 -2.98 -1.58
N ILE A 312 -5.11 -3.24 -0.88
CA ILE A 312 -5.49 -2.47 0.30
C ILE A 312 -5.83 -3.39 1.46
N VAL A 313 -5.53 -2.92 2.66
CA VAL A 313 -5.97 -3.49 3.94
C VAL A 313 -6.96 -2.52 4.57
N VAL A 314 -8.04 -3.05 5.13
CA VAL A 314 -9.12 -2.27 5.74
C VAL A 314 -9.40 -2.84 7.13
N MET A 315 -9.57 -1.95 8.11
CA MET A 315 -9.89 -2.29 9.49
C MET A 315 -11.01 -1.38 9.98
N ASP A 316 -12.11 -1.95 10.48
CA ASP A 316 -13.16 -1.17 11.14
C ASP A 316 -12.75 -0.75 12.56
N ASN A 317 -13.53 0.13 13.18
CA ASN A 317 -13.27 0.59 14.56
C ASN A 317 -13.64 -0.41 15.66
N ARG A 318 -14.01 -1.64 15.31
CA ARG A 318 -14.32 -2.74 16.24
C ARG A 318 -13.28 -3.85 16.21
N GLY A 319 -12.38 -3.84 15.23
CA GLY A 319 -11.34 -4.84 15.04
C GLY A 319 -11.69 -5.93 14.01
N GLU A 320 -12.74 -5.73 13.21
CA GLU A 320 -12.91 -6.48 11.97
C GLU A 320 -11.95 -5.95 10.90
N HIS A 321 -11.25 -6.84 10.21
CA HIS A 321 -10.31 -6.47 9.17
C HIS A 321 -10.31 -7.44 7.99
N ALA A 322 -9.96 -6.89 6.84
CA ALA A 322 -9.94 -7.60 5.57
C ALA A 322 -9.01 -6.90 4.59
N ALA A 323 -8.88 -7.48 3.40
CA ALA A 323 -8.08 -6.92 2.33
C ALA A 323 -8.63 -7.34 0.97
N ALA A 324 -8.30 -6.55 -0.04
CA ALA A 324 -8.57 -6.85 -1.45
C ALA A 324 -7.37 -6.43 -2.28
N ALA A 325 -7.18 -7.10 -3.41
CA ALA A 325 -6.07 -6.81 -4.31
C ALA A 325 -6.44 -7.11 -5.77
N SER A 326 -5.65 -6.58 -6.71
CA SER A 326 -5.70 -6.96 -8.12
C SER A 326 -4.30 -6.96 -8.75
N GLY A 327 -4.15 -7.68 -9.85
CA GLY A 327 -2.91 -7.79 -10.61
C GLY A 327 -1.80 -8.65 -9.98
N TRP A 328 -1.98 -9.12 -8.74
CA TRP A 328 -1.02 -9.95 -8.00
C TRP A 328 -1.66 -10.75 -6.86
N GLU A 329 -0.91 -11.71 -6.30
CA GLU A 329 -1.17 -12.19 -4.95
C GLU A 329 -0.62 -11.16 -3.96
N PHE A 330 -1.48 -10.68 -3.05
CA PHE A 330 -1.13 -9.71 -2.03
C PHE A 330 -1.11 -10.39 -0.66
N THR A 331 -0.24 -9.93 0.22
CA THR A 331 -0.23 -10.40 1.62
C THR A 331 -0.37 -9.21 2.56
N TYR A 332 -0.90 -9.47 3.75
CA TYR A 332 -0.84 -8.51 4.84
C TYR A 332 -0.51 -9.20 6.15
N SER A 333 0.03 -8.44 7.09
CA SER A 333 0.40 -8.93 8.42
C SER A 333 -0.49 -8.28 9.47
N TYR A 334 -0.87 -9.03 10.49
CA TYR A 334 -1.64 -8.50 11.62
C TYR A 334 -1.21 -9.10 12.95
N ARG A 335 -1.42 -8.34 14.03
CA ARG A 335 -1.21 -8.81 15.40
C ARG A 335 -2.23 -8.17 16.33
N GLY A 336 -3.05 -9.02 16.94
CA GLY A 336 -4.09 -8.66 17.89
C GLY A 336 -3.79 -9.13 19.31
N LYS A 337 -4.68 -8.78 20.25
CA LYS A 337 -4.57 -9.14 21.66
C LYS A 337 -4.38 -10.65 21.86
N GLY A 338 -3.37 -11.01 22.65
CA GLY A 338 -3.09 -12.41 23.00
C GLY A 338 -2.22 -13.16 21.98
N MET A 339 -1.87 -12.53 20.86
CA MET A 339 -0.96 -13.11 19.87
C MET A 339 0.51 -12.89 20.27
N GLU A 340 1.30 -13.96 20.24
CA GLU A 340 2.73 -13.93 20.53
C GLU A 340 3.54 -13.25 19.41
N ASN A 341 3.14 -13.47 18.16
CA ASN A 341 3.78 -12.94 16.96
C ASN A 341 2.74 -12.47 15.95
N ALA A 342 3.18 -11.70 14.96
CA ALA A 342 2.35 -11.34 13.81
C ALA A 342 1.98 -12.59 12.98
N GLU A 343 0.74 -12.63 12.52
CA GLU A 343 0.25 -13.61 11.55
C GLU A 343 0.12 -12.98 10.16
N VAL A 344 0.08 -13.83 9.15
CA VAL A 344 0.06 -13.44 7.73
C VAL A 344 -1.20 -13.96 7.07
N VAL A 345 -1.84 -13.08 6.29
CA VAL A 345 -2.99 -13.42 5.45
C VAL A 345 -2.59 -13.27 3.99
N VAL A 346 -2.96 -14.27 3.18
CA VAL A 346 -2.75 -14.28 1.73
C VAL A 346 -4.07 -13.92 1.05
N VAL A 347 -4.02 -12.92 0.17
CA VAL A 347 -5.17 -12.32 -0.50
C VAL A 347 -5.05 -12.59 -1.99
N LYS A 348 -6.01 -13.33 -2.54
CA LYS A 348 -6.07 -13.59 -3.98
C LYS A 348 -6.56 -12.35 -4.71
N ALA A 349 -5.99 -12.09 -5.89
CA ALA A 349 -6.47 -11.04 -6.77
C ALA A 349 -7.96 -11.21 -7.08
N LEU A 350 -8.70 -10.10 -7.04
CA LEU A 350 -10.03 -10.01 -7.63
C LEU A 350 -9.91 -10.16 -9.15
N ASN A 351 -10.63 -11.13 -9.70
CA ASN A 351 -10.67 -11.39 -11.13
C ASN A 351 -11.61 -10.42 -11.84
N GLU A 352 -11.22 -9.93 -13.01
CA GLU A 352 -11.97 -8.96 -13.82
C GLU A 352 -13.35 -9.45 -14.31
N ILE A 353 -13.61 -10.76 -14.24
CA ILE A 353 -14.67 -11.41 -15.04
C ILE A 353 -15.94 -11.78 -14.25
N SER A 354 -15.97 -11.75 -12.92
CA SER A 354 -17.09 -12.41 -12.21
C SER A 354 -18.34 -11.56 -11.95
N GLU A 355 -18.30 -10.22 -11.95
CA GLU A 355 -19.44 -9.43 -11.48
C GLU A 355 -19.64 -8.13 -12.28
N ARG A 356 -19.87 -8.27 -13.59
CA ARG A 356 -20.76 -7.33 -14.28
C ARG A 356 -22.20 -7.64 -13.87
N LEU A 357 -22.54 -7.40 -12.61
CA LEU A 357 -23.93 -7.16 -12.23
C LEU A 357 -24.17 -5.67 -12.45
N GLU A 358 -24.89 -5.41 -13.53
CA GLU A 358 -25.71 -4.22 -13.82
C GLU A 358 -25.48 -3.00 -12.91
N LEU A 359 -24.73 -2.01 -13.44
CA LEU A 359 -24.88 -0.60 -13.10
C LEU A 359 -25.12 0.20 -14.38
#